data_AF-A0A0S2W6K6-F1
#
_entry.id   AF-A0A0S2W6K6-F1
#
_cell.length_a   1.000
_cell.length_b   1.000
_cell.length_c   1.000
_cell.angle_alpha   90.00
_cell.angle_beta   90.00
_cell.angle_gamma   90.00
#
_symmetry.space_group_name_H-M   'P 1'
#
loop_
_entity.id
_entity.type
_entity.pdbx_description
1 polymer ?
#
loop_
_entity_poly.entity_id
_entity_poly.type
_entity_poly.pdbx_seq_one_letter_code
_entity_poly.pdbx_strand_id
1 'polypeptide(L)'
;MGIDFLGNKEQLLPFLYTHISEETAGLPGPVGLVDLFCGAGAVSRCFKSHGCRVTANDFLTCCAVMTKAILLNDGAPEFRGLREAAPEIFAGESTRSPYERVLAYLNRLEGREGFIYGNYSPASLEQCEYERMYFTRENARKIDDVRETIAEWSGLLEEREEALLIADLLFAVSAVSNIAGTYGCYIKFWKPKARQPLWLTPRRFTAGGGGHTVWNCDANELVGRVEAPIIYADPPYTKRQYSAYYHILETIARNDRPEIGGKTGLRNWKEHSSRYCYRRSAGKALEELLERARCQYFFLSYNSDGQIPHEEIRSIMARFGETRYWEVPYKRYKSNSAVSRKPPLTERLYLADLRERRAALTRDGGAH
;
A
#
# COMPACT_ATOMS: atom_id res chain seq x y z
N MET A 1 1.47 15.31 -1.80
CA MET A 1 -0.01 15.12 -1.81
C MET A 1 -0.26 13.66 -1.51
N GLY A 2 -1.17 13.31 -0.60
CA GLY A 2 -1.45 11.91 -0.22
C GLY A 2 -2.44 11.24 -1.17
N ILE A 3 -2.35 9.92 -1.38
CA ILE A 3 -3.47 9.13 -1.91
C ILE A 3 -4.46 8.93 -0.77
N ASP A 4 -5.75 9.17 -1.03
CA ASP A 4 -6.83 8.81 -0.12
C ASP A 4 -6.95 7.28 -0.08
N PHE A 5 -6.16 6.64 0.79
CA PHE A 5 -6.16 5.21 1.01
C PHE A 5 -6.93 4.85 2.28
N LEU A 6 -7.88 3.93 2.18
CA LEU A 6 -8.74 3.52 3.28
C LEU A 6 -7.89 2.81 4.34
N GLY A 7 -7.99 3.26 5.59
CA GLY A 7 -7.22 2.68 6.69
C GLY A 7 -5.78 3.19 6.78
N ASN A 8 -5.40 4.24 6.04
CA ASN A 8 -4.09 4.89 6.20
C ASN A 8 -3.85 5.27 7.67
N LYS A 9 -2.67 4.87 8.18
CA LYS A 9 -2.25 5.04 9.57
C LYS A 9 -1.53 6.36 9.87
N GLU A 10 -1.48 7.32 8.94
CA GLU A 10 -0.79 8.62 9.17
C GLU A 10 -1.17 9.31 10.48
N GLN A 11 -2.45 9.30 10.87
CA GLN A 11 -2.91 9.90 12.15
C GLN A 11 -2.54 9.07 13.39
N LEU A 12 -2.25 7.78 13.20
CA LEU A 12 -1.92 6.82 14.25
C LEU A 12 -0.41 6.63 14.41
N LEU A 13 0.42 7.16 13.50
CA LEU A 13 1.88 6.98 13.55
C LEU A 13 2.50 7.36 14.90
N PRO A 14 2.15 8.49 15.56
CA PRO A 14 2.72 8.79 16.87
C PRO A 14 2.39 7.72 17.91
N PHE A 15 1.14 7.26 17.95
CA PHE A 15 0.69 6.22 18.86
C PHE A 15 1.39 4.87 18.61
N LEU A 16 1.46 4.45 17.34
CA LEU A 16 2.11 3.21 16.94
C LEU A 16 3.62 3.26 17.23
N TYR A 17 4.29 4.34 16.82
CA TYR A 17 5.72 4.48 16.98
C TYR A 17 6.13 4.52 18.46
N THR A 18 5.42 5.27 19.31
CA THR A 18 5.71 5.36 20.75
C THR A 18 5.70 3.98 21.39
N HIS A 19 4.58 3.25 21.30
CA HIS A 19 4.44 1.97 22.01
C HIS A 19 5.31 0.86 21.42
N ILE A 20 5.48 0.80 20.10
CA ILE A 20 6.38 -0.18 19.49
C ILE A 20 7.82 0.11 19.93
N SER A 21 8.26 1.37 19.93
CA SER A 21 9.63 1.73 20.30
C SER A 21 9.91 1.52 21.79
N GLU A 22 8.96 1.83 22.67
CA GLU A 22 9.09 1.63 24.12
C GLU A 22 9.28 0.15 24.48
N GLU A 23 8.43 -0.73 23.94
CA GLU A 23 8.50 -2.18 24.22
C GLU A 23 9.72 -2.86 23.59
N THR A 24 10.33 -2.22 22.58
CA THR A 24 11.44 -2.79 21.81
C THR A 24 12.77 -2.06 22.01
N ALA A 25 12.83 -1.12 22.95
CA ALA A 25 14.00 -0.28 23.24
C ALA A 25 15.27 -1.08 23.61
N GLY A 26 15.12 -2.31 24.11
CA GLY A 26 16.24 -3.19 24.45
C GLY A 26 16.90 -3.91 23.27
N LEU A 27 16.38 -3.77 22.05
CA LEU A 27 16.94 -4.44 20.88
C LEU A 27 18.22 -3.75 20.38
N PRO A 28 19.27 -4.51 20.00
CA PRO A 28 20.53 -3.93 19.54
C PRO A 28 20.51 -3.50 18.07
N GLY A 29 21.24 -2.42 17.75
CA GLY A 29 21.54 -1.99 16.39
C GLY A 29 20.34 -1.45 15.59
N PRO A 30 20.47 -1.31 14.25
CA PRO A 30 19.32 -1.00 13.40
C PRO A 30 18.27 -2.10 13.53
N VAL A 31 17.14 -1.75 14.13
CA VAL A 31 16.09 -2.72 14.47
C VAL A 31 15.43 -3.22 13.19
N GLY A 32 15.40 -4.53 13.00
CA GLY A 32 14.67 -5.16 11.90
C GLY A 32 13.16 -5.14 12.20
N LEU A 33 12.36 -4.62 11.27
CA LEU A 33 10.90 -4.61 11.38
C LEU A 33 10.28 -5.17 10.10
N VAL A 34 9.34 -6.09 10.24
CA VAL A 34 8.50 -6.57 9.14
C VAL A 34 7.13 -5.89 9.22
N ASP A 35 6.74 -5.18 8.17
CA ASP A 35 5.41 -4.60 7.99
C ASP A 35 4.60 -5.49 7.02
N LEU A 36 3.78 -6.40 7.56
CA LEU A 36 3.14 -7.47 6.79
C LEU A 36 2.01 -6.99 5.85
N PHE A 37 1.42 -5.85 6.14
CA PHE A 37 0.26 -5.27 5.44
C PHE A 37 0.51 -3.76 5.23
N CYS A 38 1.53 -3.44 4.45
CA CYS A 38 2.11 -2.09 4.44
C CYS A 38 1.20 -1.04 3.80
N GLY A 39 0.23 -1.44 2.96
CA GLY A 39 -0.69 -0.52 2.29
C GLY A 39 0.06 0.55 1.49
N ALA A 40 -0.22 1.83 1.76
CA ALA A 40 0.50 2.95 1.15
C ALA A 40 1.87 3.26 1.77
N GLY A 41 2.37 2.42 2.68
CA GLY A 41 3.71 2.48 3.26
C GLY A 41 3.91 3.50 4.39
N ALA A 42 2.84 3.96 5.06
CA ALA A 42 2.95 4.98 6.10
C ALA A 42 3.76 4.51 7.32
N VAL A 43 3.49 3.29 7.82
CA VAL A 43 4.21 2.68 8.95
C VAL A 43 5.64 2.35 8.53
N SER A 44 5.81 1.66 7.41
CA SER A 44 7.11 1.41 6.77
C SER A 44 7.99 2.67 6.65
N ARG A 45 7.44 3.79 6.16
CA ARG A 45 8.14 5.09 6.08
C ARG A 45 8.58 5.61 7.45
N CYS A 46 7.70 5.51 8.44
CA CYS A 46 7.95 5.99 9.79
C CYS A 46 9.12 5.22 10.43
N PHE A 47 9.13 3.89 10.34
CA PHE A 47 10.24 3.12 10.90
C PHE A 47 11.53 3.28 10.09
N LYS A 48 11.44 3.43 8.76
CA LYS A 48 12.60 3.82 7.93
C LYS A 48 13.22 5.13 8.41
N SER A 49 12.42 6.18 8.65
CA SER A 49 12.95 7.49 9.10
C SER A 49 13.58 7.46 10.48
N HIS A 50 13.36 6.41 11.27
CA HIS A 50 13.97 6.19 12.58
C HIS A 50 15.08 5.12 12.53
N GLY A 51 15.63 4.84 11.34
CA GLY A 51 16.80 3.98 11.17
C GLY A 51 16.54 2.49 11.29
N CYS A 52 15.28 2.06 11.24
CA CYS A 52 14.94 0.62 11.23
C CYS A 52 15.15 0.02 9.84
N ARG A 53 15.63 -1.23 9.79
CA ARG A 53 15.67 -2.01 8.55
C ARG A 53 14.30 -2.65 8.30
N VAL A 54 13.53 -2.01 7.42
CA VAL A 54 12.15 -2.42 7.12
C VAL A 54 12.06 -3.46 6.00
N THR A 55 11.38 -4.57 6.26
CA THR A 55 10.86 -5.50 5.24
C THR A 55 9.35 -5.30 5.15
N ALA A 56 8.85 -4.81 4.03
CA ALA A 56 7.42 -4.57 3.84
C ALA A 56 6.76 -5.63 2.95
N ASN A 57 5.45 -5.78 3.07
CA ASN A 57 4.65 -6.64 2.22
C ASN A 57 3.25 -6.08 2.04
N ASP A 58 2.68 -6.27 0.87
CA ASP A 58 1.24 -6.17 0.68
C ASP A 58 0.78 -7.18 -0.38
N PHE A 59 -0.48 -7.59 -0.31
CA PHE A 59 -1.03 -8.49 -1.33
C PHE A 59 -1.35 -7.73 -2.63
N LEU A 60 -1.69 -6.44 -2.56
CA LEU A 60 -1.95 -5.62 -3.74
C LEU A 60 -0.66 -5.05 -4.33
N THR A 61 -0.49 -5.21 -5.64
CA THR A 61 0.66 -4.70 -6.39
C THR A 61 0.78 -3.19 -6.24
N CYS A 62 -0.34 -2.45 -6.28
CA CYS A 62 -0.30 -0.99 -6.14
C CYS A 62 0.24 -0.55 -4.77
N CYS A 63 -0.06 -1.28 -3.69
CA CYS A 63 0.47 -1.04 -2.34
C CYS A 63 1.97 -1.35 -2.24
N ALA A 64 2.38 -2.50 -2.77
CA ALA A 64 3.79 -2.90 -2.82
C ALA A 64 4.62 -1.88 -3.62
N VAL A 65 4.16 -1.43 -4.79
CA VAL A 65 4.84 -0.43 -5.62
C VAL A 65 4.99 0.91 -4.91
N MET A 66 3.92 1.43 -4.30
CA MET A 66 4.00 2.66 -3.50
C MET A 66 5.00 2.55 -2.35
N THR A 67 5.06 1.38 -1.72
CA THR A 67 5.99 1.14 -0.60
C THR A 67 7.43 0.95 -1.08
N LYS A 68 7.66 0.31 -2.24
CA LYS A 68 8.98 0.26 -2.90
C LYS A 68 9.50 1.65 -3.20
N ALA A 69 8.67 2.54 -3.76
CA ALA A 69 9.05 3.92 -4.03
C ALA A 69 9.55 4.66 -2.77
N ILE A 70 8.98 4.36 -1.60
CA ILE A 70 9.36 4.94 -0.30
C ILE A 70 10.63 4.28 0.25
N LEU A 71 10.67 2.95 0.30
CA LEU A 71 11.70 2.22 1.00
C LEU A 71 13.01 2.12 0.21
N LEU A 72 12.93 1.96 -1.11
CA LEU A 72 14.10 1.71 -1.96
C LEU A 72 14.77 2.99 -2.50
N ASN A 73 14.19 4.17 -2.22
CA ASN A 73 14.77 5.46 -2.61
C ASN A 73 15.02 6.33 -1.37
N ASP A 74 16.30 6.61 -1.07
CA ASP A 74 16.71 7.58 -0.04
C ASP A 74 16.80 9.02 -0.58
N GLY A 75 16.88 9.16 -1.90
CA GLY A 75 16.96 10.44 -2.60
C GLY A 75 16.48 10.29 -4.04
N ALA A 76 16.48 11.40 -4.77
CA ALA A 76 16.13 11.42 -6.19
C ALA A 76 17.11 10.52 -6.97
N PRO A 77 16.63 9.53 -7.74
CA PRO A 77 17.51 8.68 -8.52
C PRO A 77 18.06 9.40 -9.76
N GLU A 78 19.20 8.92 -10.22
CA GLU A 78 19.94 9.48 -11.36
C GLU A 78 19.45 8.95 -12.72
N PHE A 79 18.69 7.85 -12.74
CA PHE A 79 18.16 7.22 -13.96
C PHE A 79 19.27 6.89 -14.97
N ARG A 80 20.38 6.27 -14.52
CA ARG A 80 21.59 6.10 -15.33
C ARG A 80 21.32 5.35 -16.64
N GLY A 81 20.62 4.22 -16.58
CA GLY A 81 20.28 3.42 -17.76
C GLY A 81 19.41 4.20 -18.75
N LEU A 82 18.38 4.89 -18.26
CA LEU A 82 17.54 5.74 -19.10
C LEU A 82 18.31 6.93 -19.69
N ARG A 83 19.27 7.49 -18.94
CA ARG A 83 20.10 8.62 -19.39
C ARG A 83 21.03 8.24 -20.54
N GLU A 84 21.55 7.03 -20.52
CA GLU A 84 22.37 6.49 -21.61
C GLU A 84 21.53 6.20 -22.86
N ALA A 85 20.34 5.60 -22.67
CA ALA A 85 19.49 5.18 -23.78
C ALA A 85 18.64 6.30 -24.40
N ALA A 86 18.26 7.32 -23.63
CA ALA A 86 17.37 8.41 -24.02
C ALA A 86 17.90 9.78 -23.52
N PRO A 87 19.09 10.22 -23.98
CA PRO A 87 19.76 11.43 -23.50
C PRO A 87 18.94 12.71 -23.74
N GLU A 88 18.04 12.72 -24.72
CA GLU A 88 17.12 13.81 -25.03
C GLU A 88 16.15 14.15 -23.88
N ILE A 89 15.78 13.16 -23.04
CA ILE A 89 14.99 13.39 -21.83
C ILE A 89 15.75 14.28 -20.84
N PHE A 90 17.08 14.17 -20.84
CA PHE A 90 17.98 14.86 -19.93
C PHE A 90 18.65 16.09 -20.55
N ALA A 91 18.39 16.38 -21.83
CA ALA A 91 18.89 17.57 -22.51
C ALA A 91 18.23 18.86 -21.98
N GLY A 92 18.93 19.99 -22.07
CA GLY A 92 18.42 21.31 -21.70
C GLY A 92 18.68 21.74 -20.24
N GLU A 93 17.91 22.72 -19.77
CA GLU A 93 18.16 23.57 -18.59
C GLU A 93 18.65 22.84 -17.32
N SER A 94 19.84 23.20 -16.83
CA SER A 94 20.61 22.52 -15.77
C SER A 94 20.01 22.55 -14.35
N THR A 95 18.91 23.27 -14.11
CA THR A 95 18.40 23.52 -12.76
C THR A 95 17.58 22.36 -12.18
N ARG A 96 17.03 21.49 -13.04
CA ARG A 96 16.23 20.33 -12.63
C ARG A 96 17.11 19.10 -12.42
N SER A 97 16.81 18.37 -11.34
CA SER A 97 17.37 17.03 -11.10
C SER A 97 16.97 16.05 -12.22
N PRO A 98 17.72 14.94 -12.42
CA PRO A 98 17.35 13.90 -13.37
C PRO A 98 15.90 13.41 -13.19
N TYR A 99 15.49 13.18 -11.95
CA TYR A 99 14.12 12.79 -11.60
C TYR A 99 13.07 13.81 -12.07
N GLU A 100 13.27 15.09 -11.81
CA GLU A 100 12.34 16.14 -12.25
C GLU A 100 12.27 16.25 -13.78
N ARG A 101 13.37 15.95 -14.48
CA ARG A 101 13.39 15.93 -15.96
C ARG A 101 12.58 14.77 -16.52
N VAL A 102 12.71 13.58 -15.95
CA VAL A 102 11.88 12.42 -16.33
C VAL A 102 10.40 12.72 -16.11
N LEU A 103 10.02 13.28 -14.96
CA LEU A 103 8.64 13.69 -14.72
C LEU A 103 8.16 14.78 -15.69
N ALA A 104 9.01 15.76 -16.00
CA ALA A 104 8.68 16.80 -16.99
C ALA A 104 8.47 16.21 -18.39
N TYR A 105 9.24 15.21 -18.79
CA TYR A 105 9.03 14.47 -20.03
C TYR A 105 7.67 13.75 -20.03
N LEU A 106 7.39 12.94 -19.00
CA LEU A 106 6.12 12.22 -18.86
C LEU A 106 4.92 13.18 -18.85
N ASN A 107 5.04 14.35 -18.20
CA ASN A 107 4.00 15.37 -18.18
C ASN A 107 3.75 16.04 -19.54
N ARG A 108 4.67 15.98 -20.51
CA ARG A 108 4.48 16.53 -21.86
C ARG A 108 3.83 15.56 -22.86
N LEU A 109 3.77 14.27 -22.57
CA LEU A 109 3.12 13.28 -23.44
C LEU A 109 1.69 13.70 -23.83
N GLU A 110 1.29 13.49 -25.08
CA GLU A 110 -0.03 13.95 -25.56
C GLU A 110 -1.18 13.03 -25.11
N GLY A 111 -0.87 11.80 -24.68
CA GLY A 111 -1.85 10.80 -24.32
C GLY A 111 -2.14 9.86 -25.48
N ARG A 112 -2.24 8.57 -25.21
CA ARG A 112 -2.56 7.51 -26.16
C ARG A 112 -3.78 6.73 -25.70
N GLU A 113 -4.57 6.23 -26.65
CA GLU A 113 -5.76 5.45 -26.31
C GLU A 113 -5.35 4.02 -25.94
N GLY A 114 -5.56 3.63 -24.68
CA GLY A 114 -5.26 2.30 -24.19
C GLY A 114 -6.40 1.74 -23.33
N PHE A 115 -6.03 0.89 -22.37
CA PHE A 115 -7.00 0.16 -21.57
C PHE A 115 -7.78 1.07 -20.65
N ILE A 116 -7.13 2.04 -20.00
CA ILE A 116 -7.80 2.95 -19.07
C ILE A 116 -8.74 3.88 -19.83
N TYR A 117 -8.34 4.38 -20.99
CA TYR A 117 -9.19 5.14 -21.90
C TYR A 117 -10.44 4.35 -22.28
N GLY A 118 -10.26 3.17 -22.87
CA GLY A 118 -11.38 2.37 -23.37
C GLY A 118 -12.30 1.84 -22.27
N ASN A 119 -11.82 1.66 -21.05
CA ASN A 119 -12.59 0.95 -20.01
C ASN A 119 -13.01 1.79 -18.82
N TYR A 120 -12.35 2.90 -18.52
CA TYR A 120 -12.58 3.71 -17.32
C TYR A 120 -12.80 5.20 -17.60
N SER A 121 -13.06 5.54 -18.86
CA SER A 121 -13.51 6.87 -19.30
C SER A 121 -14.84 6.76 -20.05
N PRO A 122 -15.49 7.89 -20.42
CA PRO A 122 -16.69 7.87 -21.27
C PRO A 122 -16.54 7.13 -22.60
N ALA A 123 -15.31 6.86 -23.06
CA ALA A 123 -15.06 5.99 -24.22
C ALA A 123 -15.51 4.54 -23.99
N SER A 124 -15.78 4.13 -22.74
CA SER A 124 -16.31 2.79 -22.46
C SER A 124 -17.67 2.50 -23.08
N LEU A 125 -18.41 3.53 -23.53
CA LEU A 125 -19.62 3.35 -24.34
C LEU A 125 -19.35 2.69 -25.71
N GLU A 126 -18.11 2.75 -26.19
CA GLU A 126 -17.70 2.11 -27.44
C GLU A 126 -17.47 0.60 -27.25
N GLN A 127 -17.33 0.15 -25.99
CA GLN A 127 -17.00 -1.24 -25.63
C GLN A 127 -18.12 -1.92 -24.82
N CYS A 128 -18.98 -1.14 -24.15
CA CYS A 128 -20.09 -1.66 -23.33
C CYS A 128 -21.23 -0.63 -23.18
N GLU A 129 -22.34 -1.03 -22.57
CA GLU A 129 -23.51 -0.15 -22.34
C GLU A 129 -23.31 0.91 -21.24
N TYR A 130 -22.16 0.92 -20.55
CA TYR A 130 -21.92 1.80 -19.41
C TYR A 130 -20.95 2.91 -19.77
N GLU A 131 -21.39 4.17 -19.61
CA GLU A 131 -20.50 5.33 -19.59
C GLU A 131 -19.82 5.41 -18.22
N ARG A 132 -18.58 4.91 -18.14
CA ARG A 132 -17.82 4.91 -16.89
C ARG A 132 -17.09 6.24 -16.76
N MET A 133 -17.38 6.96 -15.69
CA MET A 133 -16.84 8.30 -15.49
C MET A 133 -15.81 8.33 -14.37
N TYR A 134 -14.84 7.39 -14.37
CA TYR A 134 -13.73 7.44 -13.40
C TYR A 134 -12.74 8.55 -13.74
N PHE A 135 -12.44 8.71 -15.04
CA PHE A 135 -11.55 9.73 -15.58
C PHE A 135 -12.14 10.36 -16.83
N THR A 136 -11.79 11.61 -17.13
CA THR A 136 -12.09 12.18 -18.45
C THR A 136 -11.33 11.42 -19.54
N ARG A 137 -11.75 11.57 -20.80
CA ARG A 137 -11.10 10.94 -21.95
C ARG A 137 -9.62 11.35 -22.03
N GLU A 138 -9.33 12.63 -21.80
CA GLU A 138 -7.97 13.20 -21.84
C GLU A 138 -7.10 12.64 -20.72
N ASN A 139 -7.61 12.61 -19.48
CA ASN A 139 -6.88 12.05 -18.35
C ASN A 139 -6.64 10.55 -18.53
N ALA A 140 -7.62 9.80 -19.03
CA ALA A 140 -7.46 8.38 -19.27
C ALA A 140 -6.39 8.08 -20.35
N ARG A 141 -6.37 8.85 -21.45
CA ARG A 141 -5.31 8.76 -22.46
C ARG A 141 -3.93 9.06 -21.89
N LYS A 142 -3.84 10.07 -21.03
CA LYS A 142 -2.59 10.44 -20.36
C LYS A 142 -2.10 9.34 -19.41
N ILE A 143 -3.00 8.67 -18.69
CA ILE A 143 -2.66 7.53 -17.81
C ILE A 143 -2.07 6.39 -18.65
N ASP A 144 -2.74 6.02 -19.73
CA ASP A 144 -2.28 4.96 -20.63
C ASP A 144 -0.89 5.30 -21.19
N ASP A 145 -0.69 6.53 -21.66
CA ASP A 145 0.58 6.94 -22.29
C ASP A 145 1.75 6.94 -21.31
N VAL A 146 1.55 7.53 -20.12
CA VAL A 146 2.57 7.54 -19.08
C VAL A 146 2.89 6.11 -18.65
N ARG A 147 1.89 5.25 -18.44
CA ARG A 147 2.15 3.90 -17.96
C ARG A 147 2.89 3.06 -19.00
N GLU A 148 2.50 3.17 -20.26
CA GLU A 148 3.11 2.40 -21.33
C GLU A 148 4.52 2.91 -21.66
N THR A 149 4.75 4.22 -21.61
CA THR A 149 6.10 4.79 -21.71
C THR A 149 7.02 4.23 -20.61
N ILE A 150 6.53 4.13 -19.35
CA ILE A 150 7.31 3.50 -18.27
C ILE A 150 7.57 2.02 -18.57
N ALA A 151 6.62 1.30 -19.17
CA ALA A 151 6.81 -0.11 -19.55
C ALA A 151 7.83 -0.29 -20.68
N GLU A 152 7.86 0.63 -21.65
CA GLU A 152 8.85 0.66 -22.74
C GLU A 152 10.27 0.91 -22.22
N TRP A 153 10.42 1.54 -21.05
CA TRP A 153 11.70 1.70 -20.36
C TRP A 153 12.08 0.51 -19.47
N SER A 154 11.32 -0.58 -19.49
CA SER A 154 11.69 -1.80 -18.76
C SER A 154 13.06 -2.31 -19.21
N GLY A 155 13.93 -2.63 -18.25
CA GLY A 155 15.34 -2.97 -18.50
C GLY A 155 16.30 -1.78 -18.56
N LEU A 156 15.79 -0.55 -18.70
CA LEU A 156 16.57 0.69 -18.57
C LEU A 156 16.46 1.31 -17.16
N LEU A 157 15.43 0.92 -16.42
CA LEU A 157 15.15 1.38 -15.07
C LEU A 157 15.57 0.34 -14.05
N GLU A 158 16.17 0.79 -12.96
CA GLU A 158 16.29 -0.04 -11.76
C GLU A 158 14.91 -0.24 -11.10
N GLU A 159 14.73 -1.32 -10.33
CA GLU A 159 13.45 -1.60 -9.64
C GLU A 159 12.95 -0.39 -8.82
N ARG A 160 13.86 0.29 -8.11
CA ARG A 160 13.51 1.48 -7.30
C ARG A 160 13.02 2.65 -8.15
N GLU A 161 13.52 2.77 -9.38
CA GLU A 161 13.24 3.85 -10.33
C GLU A 161 11.88 3.60 -11.00
N GLU A 162 11.66 2.38 -11.48
CA GLU A 162 10.35 1.99 -12.03
C GLU A 162 9.25 2.12 -10.98
N ALA A 163 9.47 1.60 -9.76
CA ALA A 163 8.51 1.71 -8.68
C ALA A 163 8.20 3.17 -8.32
N LEU A 164 9.21 4.05 -8.35
CA LEU A 164 9.03 5.49 -8.10
C LEU A 164 8.12 6.13 -9.15
N LEU A 165 8.38 5.89 -10.45
CA LEU A 165 7.59 6.47 -11.54
C LEU A 165 6.16 5.93 -11.57
N ILE A 166 5.96 4.63 -11.32
CA ILE A 166 4.60 4.06 -11.22
C ILE A 166 3.88 4.65 -10.00
N ALA A 167 4.56 4.77 -8.85
CA ALA A 167 3.96 5.43 -7.69
C ALA A 167 3.57 6.88 -8.00
N ASP A 168 4.41 7.66 -8.68
CA ASP A 168 4.07 9.02 -9.11
C ASP A 168 2.80 9.07 -9.97
N LEU A 169 2.67 8.13 -10.92
CA LEU A 169 1.47 7.99 -11.73
C LEU A 169 0.25 7.66 -10.85
N LEU A 170 0.33 6.69 -9.94
CA LEU A 170 -0.80 6.30 -9.07
C LEU A 170 -1.28 7.48 -8.20
N PHE A 171 -0.35 8.32 -7.73
CA PHE A 171 -0.69 9.53 -6.97
C PHE A 171 -1.39 10.57 -7.86
N ALA A 172 -0.91 10.77 -9.09
CA ALA A 172 -1.54 11.67 -10.06
C ALA A 172 -2.94 11.19 -10.48
N VAL A 173 -3.10 9.88 -10.72
CA VAL A 173 -4.38 9.21 -11.00
C VAL A 173 -5.39 9.48 -9.88
N SER A 174 -4.98 9.29 -8.62
CA SER A 174 -5.85 9.53 -7.47
C SER A 174 -6.29 10.99 -7.34
N ALA A 175 -5.44 11.94 -7.75
CA ALA A 175 -5.76 13.37 -7.71
C ALA A 175 -6.89 13.76 -8.68
N VAL A 176 -6.93 13.12 -9.85
CA VAL A 176 -7.93 13.39 -10.92
C VAL A 176 -9.08 12.38 -10.99
N SER A 177 -9.19 11.48 -10.01
CA SER A 177 -10.24 10.47 -9.97
C SER A 177 -11.61 11.04 -9.59
N ASN A 178 -12.65 10.65 -10.33
CA ASN A 178 -14.04 11.05 -10.09
C ASN A 178 -14.82 10.02 -9.25
N ILE A 179 -14.33 9.81 -8.02
CA ILE A 179 -14.81 8.76 -7.10
C ILE A 179 -15.25 9.35 -5.76
N ALA A 180 -16.00 8.57 -4.96
CA ALA A 180 -16.42 8.93 -3.60
C ALA A 180 -15.51 8.33 -2.50
N GLY A 181 -14.20 8.24 -2.79
CA GLY A 181 -13.15 7.79 -1.86
C GLY A 181 -12.49 6.47 -2.24
N THR A 182 -13.16 5.60 -3.00
CA THR A 182 -12.59 4.35 -3.53
C THR A 182 -13.05 4.14 -4.97
N TYR A 183 -12.35 3.31 -5.74
CA TYR A 183 -12.68 2.98 -7.13
C TYR A 183 -13.84 1.98 -7.25
N GLY A 184 -14.44 1.56 -6.13
CA GLY A 184 -15.61 0.69 -6.14
C GLY A 184 -16.83 1.30 -6.86
N CYS A 185 -16.93 2.63 -6.95
CA CYS A 185 -17.94 3.33 -7.74
C CYS A 185 -17.39 4.67 -8.26
N TYR A 186 -17.88 5.12 -9.43
CA TYR A 186 -17.67 6.47 -9.94
C TYR A 186 -18.89 7.37 -9.70
N ILE A 187 -18.69 8.69 -9.76
CA ILE A 187 -19.75 9.69 -9.58
C ILE A 187 -20.28 10.12 -10.95
N LYS A 188 -21.60 10.31 -11.07
CA LYS A 188 -22.24 10.68 -12.35
C LYS A 188 -21.94 12.10 -12.85
N PHE A 189 -21.37 12.94 -12.00
CA PHE A 189 -20.99 14.30 -12.33
C PHE A 189 -19.50 14.48 -12.06
N TRP A 190 -18.83 15.24 -12.91
CA TRP A 190 -17.41 15.52 -12.76
C TRP A 190 -17.14 16.41 -11.55
N LYS A 191 -16.38 15.90 -10.58
CA LYS A 191 -15.77 16.74 -9.55
C LYS A 191 -14.81 17.75 -10.19
N PRO A 192 -14.67 18.97 -9.63
CA PRO A 192 -13.72 19.97 -10.14
C PRO A 192 -12.29 19.44 -10.28
N LYS A 193 -11.81 18.65 -9.32
CA LYS A 193 -10.48 18.02 -9.37
C LYS A 193 -10.32 17.01 -10.51
N ALA A 194 -11.40 16.31 -10.89
CA ALA A 194 -11.35 15.30 -11.94
C ALA A 194 -11.24 15.88 -13.35
N ARG A 195 -11.58 17.17 -13.50
CA ARG A 195 -11.41 17.94 -14.74
C ARG A 195 -10.02 18.56 -14.87
N GLN A 196 -9.21 18.53 -13.81
CA GLN A 196 -7.84 19.02 -13.90
C GLN A 196 -7.01 18.04 -14.73
N PRO A 197 -6.02 18.51 -15.51
CA PRO A 197 -5.11 17.63 -16.23
C PRO A 197 -4.35 16.74 -15.25
N LEU A 198 -4.12 15.48 -15.62
CA LEU A 198 -3.23 14.59 -14.89
C LEU A 198 -1.81 15.16 -14.91
N TRP A 199 -1.23 15.32 -13.72
CA TRP A 199 0.09 15.92 -13.55
C TRP A 199 0.91 15.17 -12.50
N LEU A 200 2.04 14.61 -12.90
CA LEU A 200 2.99 13.95 -12.02
C LEU A 200 3.81 15.01 -11.28
N THR A 201 3.94 14.87 -9.96
CA THR A 201 4.61 15.85 -9.09
C THR A 201 5.76 15.16 -8.35
N PRO A 202 6.98 15.74 -8.31
CA PRO A 202 8.10 15.18 -7.58
C PRO A 202 7.76 14.86 -6.11
N ARG A 203 8.12 13.66 -5.65
CA ARG A 203 7.92 13.26 -4.25
C ARG A 203 9.06 13.74 -3.37
N ARG A 204 8.77 13.82 -2.06
CA ARG A 204 9.80 13.93 -1.04
C ARG A 204 10.30 12.54 -0.69
N PHE A 205 11.62 12.42 -0.57
CA PHE A 205 12.29 11.19 -0.16
C PHE A 205 12.42 11.14 1.36
N THR A 206 12.41 9.91 1.89
CA THR A 206 12.64 9.65 3.30
C THR A 206 13.97 8.93 3.40
N ALA A 207 14.97 9.61 3.98
CA ALA A 207 16.24 8.98 4.29
C ALA A 207 16.04 7.94 5.41
N GLY A 208 16.69 6.80 5.29
CA GLY A 208 16.72 5.79 6.35
C GLY A 208 17.81 4.74 6.20
N GLY A 209 18.67 4.86 5.19
CA GLY A 209 19.72 3.91 4.91
C GLY A 209 19.24 2.76 4.02
N GLY A 210 20.15 1.83 3.76
CA GLY A 210 19.90 0.66 2.90
C GLY A 210 19.38 -0.57 3.64
N GLY A 211 19.15 -1.64 2.89
CA GLY A 211 18.75 -2.95 3.43
C GLY A 211 17.25 -3.16 3.57
N HIS A 212 16.44 -2.27 3.00
CA HIS A 212 15.00 -2.46 2.92
C HIS A 212 14.61 -3.46 1.83
N THR A 213 13.53 -4.20 2.04
CA THR A 213 12.95 -5.08 1.03
C THR A 213 11.43 -4.94 0.99
N VAL A 214 10.82 -5.21 -0.17
CA VAL A 214 9.36 -5.17 -0.31
C VAL A 214 8.88 -6.39 -1.09
N TRP A 215 7.99 -7.16 -0.46
CA TRP A 215 7.34 -8.32 -1.04
C TRP A 215 5.94 -7.96 -1.55
N ASN A 216 5.43 -8.77 -2.47
CA ASN A 216 4.07 -8.66 -2.96
C ASN A 216 3.40 -10.03 -2.98
N CYS A 217 2.97 -10.51 -1.80
CA CYS A 217 2.31 -11.80 -1.65
C CYS A 217 1.35 -11.81 -0.44
N ASP A 218 0.66 -12.94 -0.24
CA ASP A 218 -0.16 -13.15 0.94
C ASP A 218 0.72 -13.12 2.22
N ALA A 219 0.30 -12.35 3.23
CA ALA A 219 1.04 -12.18 4.47
C ALA A 219 1.19 -13.49 5.27
N ASN A 220 0.19 -14.38 5.23
CA ASN A 220 0.22 -15.70 5.88
C ASN A 220 1.19 -16.67 5.19
N GLU A 221 1.54 -16.41 3.93
CA GLU A 221 2.63 -17.12 3.24
C GLU A 221 3.99 -16.52 3.57
N LEU A 222 4.10 -15.18 3.55
CA LEU A 222 5.37 -14.50 3.78
C LEU A 222 5.90 -14.69 5.19
N VAL A 223 5.03 -14.65 6.20
CA VAL A 223 5.42 -14.63 7.61
C VAL A 223 6.34 -15.79 8.01
N GLY A 224 6.23 -16.95 7.34
CA GLY A 224 7.10 -18.12 7.59
C GLY A 224 8.43 -18.10 6.85
N ARG A 225 8.64 -17.15 5.92
CA ARG A 225 9.83 -16.97 5.09
C ARG A 225 10.71 -15.80 5.55
N VAL A 226 10.19 -14.95 6.43
CA VAL A 226 10.91 -13.78 6.97
C VAL A 226 11.13 -13.92 8.47
N GLU A 227 12.21 -13.31 8.94
CA GLU A 227 12.55 -13.25 10.36
C GLU A 227 13.01 -11.84 10.71
N ALA A 228 12.46 -11.29 11.78
CA ALA A 228 12.85 -10.01 12.34
C ALA A 228 12.52 -9.97 13.83
N PRO A 229 13.20 -9.16 14.64
CA PRO A 229 12.82 -9.04 16.05
C PRO A 229 11.40 -8.46 16.21
N ILE A 230 10.94 -7.61 15.28
CA ILE A 230 9.60 -7.03 15.29
C ILE A 230 8.84 -7.45 14.03
N ILE A 231 7.62 -7.97 14.23
CA ILE A 231 6.60 -8.08 13.18
C ILE A 231 5.44 -7.16 13.54
N TYR A 232 5.03 -6.31 12.60
CA TYR A 232 3.85 -5.46 12.67
C TYR A 232 2.82 -5.93 11.63
N ALA A 233 1.59 -6.10 12.07
CA ALA A 233 0.46 -6.50 11.23
C ALA A 233 -0.70 -5.51 11.36
N ASP A 234 -1.24 -5.07 10.22
CA ASP A 234 -2.42 -4.22 10.12
C ASP A 234 -3.38 -4.80 9.06
N PRO A 235 -3.94 -6.00 9.33
CA PRO A 235 -4.75 -6.71 8.34
C PRO A 235 -6.07 -5.97 8.07
N PRO A 236 -6.71 -6.22 6.92
CA PRO A 236 -8.04 -5.69 6.64
C PRO A 236 -9.04 -6.06 7.74
N TYR A 237 -9.61 -5.06 8.39
CA TYR A 237 -10.54 -5.27 9.52
C TYR A 237 -12.02 -5.17 9.12
N THR A 238 -12.35 -4.84 7.86
CA THR A 238 -13.74 -4.69 7.40
C THR A 238 -14.12 -5.73 6.36
N LYS A 239 -15.43 -5.93 6.11
CA LYS A 239 -15.94 -6.78 5.02
C LYS A 239 -15.58 -6.31 3.60
N ARG A 240 -14.95 -5.14 3.48
CA ARG A 240 -14.69 -4.49 2.19
C ARG A 240 -13.36 -5.02 1.66
N GLN A 241 -13.42 -5.63 0.47
CA GLN A 241 -12.25 -6.19 -0.20
C GLN A 241 -11.48 -5.07 -0.89
N TYR A 242 -10.23 -4.88 -0.47
CA TYR A 242 -9.36 -3.83 -1.01
C TYR A 242 -9.07 -4.05 -2.50
N SER A 243 -8.94 -5.31 -2.93
CA SER A 243 -8.82 -5.70 -4.34
C SER A 243 -9.97 -5.21 -5.21
N ALA A 244 -11.19 -5.12 -4.66
CA ALA A 244 -12.32 -4.54 -5.37
C ALA A 244 -12.34 -3.00 -5.33
N TYR A 245 -11.79 -2.38 -4.28
CA TYR A 245 -11.85 -0.94 -4.07
C TYR A 245 -10.74 -0.16 -4.73
N TYR A 246 -9.62 -0.82 -5.00
CA TYR A 246 -8.46 -0.24 -5.64
C TYR A 246 -8.16 -0.92 -6.98
N HIS A 247 -9.14 -1.61 -7.56
CA HIS A 247 -8.95 -2.43 -8.77
C HIS A 247 -8.36 -1.65 -9.95
N ILE A 248 -8.69 -0.37 -10.11
CA ILE A 248 -8.14 0.47 -11.19
C ILE A 248 -6.66 0.80 -10.91
N LEU A 249 -6.32 1.16 -9.68
CA LEU A 249 -4.91 1.37 -9.29
C LEU A 249 -4.11 0.09 -9.43
N GLU A 250 -4.71 -1.05 -9.10
CA GLU A 250 -4.10 -2.36 -9.26
C GLU A 250 -3.83 -2.68 -10.74
N THR A 251 -4.79 -2.43 -11.63
CA THR A 251 -4.59 -2.58 -13.08
C THR A 251 -3.47 -1.68 -13.60
N ILE A 252 -3.40 -0.42 -13.17
CA ILE A 252 -2.33 0.51 -13.58
C ILE A 252 -0.97 0.04 -13.06
N ALA A 253 -0.90 -0.39 -11.80
CA ALA A 253 0.35 -0.87 -11.19
C ALA A 253 0.88 -2.13 -11.88
N ARG A 254 -0.01 -3.10 -12.16
CA ARG A 254 0.33 -4.35 -12.86
C ARG A 254 0.58 -4.18 -14.35
N ASN A 255 0.10 -3.08 -14.92
CA ASN A 255 0.00 -2.84 -16.36
C ASN A 255 -0.64 -3.98 -17.16
N ASP A 256 -1.61 -4.67 -16.56
CA ASP A 256 -2.29 -5.77 -17.23
C ASP A 256 -3.57 -5.30 -17.94
N ARG A 257 -4.22 -6.24 -18.62
CA ARG A 257 -5.45 -6.04 -19.40
C ARG A 257 -6.50 -7.07 -18.97
N PRO A 258 -6.97 -7.02 -17.71
CA PRO A 258 -7.84 -8.07 -17.18
C PRO A 258 -9.19 -8.06 -17.86
N GLU A 259 -9.87 -9.20 -17.87
CA GLU A 259 -11.30 -9.22 -18.11
C GLU A 259 -12.03 -8.44 -17.02
N ILE A 260 -12.98 -7.59 -17.43
CA ILE A 260 -13.73 -6.73 -16.52
C ILE A 260 -15.23 -6.85 -16.78
N GLY A 261 -16.01 -6.66 -15.73
CA GLY A 261 -17.46 -6.84 -15.79
C GLY A 261 -18.26 -5.76 -15.08
N GLY A 262 -19.51 -5.65 -15.51
CA GLY A 262 -20.54 -4.83 -14.89
C GLY A 262 -20.32 -3.32 -15.00
N LYS A 263 -21.19 -2.60 -14.29
CA LYS A 263 -21.28 -1.15 -14.33
C LYS A 263 -19.97 -0.45 -13.99
N THR A 264 -19.21 -0.99 -13.04
CA THR A 264 -17.98 -0.38 -12.52
C THR A 264 -16.71 -0.89 -13.23
N GLY A 265 -16.81 -1.86 -14.14
CA GLY A 265 -15.65 -2.42 -14.83
C GLY A 265 -14.70 -3.14 -13.88
N LEU A 266 -15.25 -3.93 -12.96
CA LEU A 266 -14.50 -4.61 -11.93
C LEU A 266 -13.79 -5.84 -12.52
N ARG A 267 -12.47 -5.96 -12.26
CA ARG A 267 -11.70 -7.18 -12.57
C ARG A 267 -12.05 -8.31 -11.60
N ASN A 268 -11.57 -9.53 -11.87
CA ASN A 268 -11.70 -10.64 -10.91
C ASN A 268 -10.93 -10.35 -9.60
N TRP A 269 -11.60 -9.74 -8.64
CA TRP A 269 -11.01 -9.38 -7.34
C TRP A 269 -10.94 -10.56 -6.36
N LYS A 270 -11.68 -11.65 -6.64
CA LYS A 270 -11.80 -12.79 -5.72
C LYS A 270 -10.48 -13.55 -5.55
N GLU A 271 -9.68 -13.60 -6.61
CA GLU A 271 -8.33 -14.17 -6.58
C GLU A 271 -7.43 -13.47 -5.56
N HIS A 272 -7.65 -12.16 -5.34
CA HIS A 272 -6.93 -11.35 -4.38
C HIS A 272 -7.84 -10.94 -3.20
N SER A 273 -8.72 -11.84 -2.76
CA SER A 273 -9.58 -11.58 -1.61
C SER A 273 -8.89 -11.94 -0.30
N SER A 274 -8.95 -11.05 0.69
CA SER A 274 -8.33 -11.28 1.98
C SER A 274 -9.23 -12.11 2.90
N ARG A 275 -8.67 -13.16 3.52
CA ARG A 275 -9.34 -13.97 4.56
C ARG A 275 -9.74 -13.14 5.79
N TYR A 276 -9.03 -12.05 6.05
CA TYR A 276 -9.32 -11.12 7.15
C TYR A 276 -10.60 -10.30 6.93
N CYS A 277 -11.05 -10.14 5.69
CA CYS A 277 -12.31 -9.48 5.38
C CYS A 277 -13.55 -10.34 5.73
N TYR A 278 -13.38 -11.64 6.01
CA TYR A 278 -14.50 -12.55 6.30
C TYR A 278 -14.50 -12.94 7.78
N ARG A 279 -15.56 -12.57 8.52
CA ARG A 279 -15.72 -12.86 9.95
C ARG A 279 -15.45 -14.33 10.33
N ARG A 280 -15.88 -15.26 9.48
CA ARG A 280 -15.74 -16.71 9.72
C ARG A 280 -14.31 -17.23 9.58
N SER A 281 -13.42 -16.51 8.88
CA SER A 281 -12.04 -16.96 8.64
C SER A 281 -10.97 -16.02 9.19
N ALA A 282 -11.33 -14.80 9.62
CA ALA A 282 -10.38 -13.80 10.08
C ALA A 282 -9.61 -14.23 11.35
N GLY A 283 -10.30 -14.78 12.35
CA GLY A 283 -9.66 -15.30 13.56
C GLY A 283 -8.67 -16.42 13.27
N LYS A 284 -9.08 -17.41 12.46
CA LYS A 284 -8.20 -18.51 12.01
C LYS A 284 -6.99 -17.99 11.21
N ALA A 285 -7.18 -16.99 10.36
CA ALA A 285 -6.08 -16.39 9.61
C ALA A 285 -5.08 -15.69 10.55
N LEU A 286 -5.54 -15.00 11.60
CA LEU A 286 -4.65 -14.41 12.62
C LEU A 286 -3.88 -15.49 13.39
N GLU A 287 -4.54 -16.57 13.77
CA GLU A 287 -3.91 -17.70 14.45
C GLU A 287 -2.80 -18.34 13.60
N GLU A 288 -3.08 -18.68 12.34
CA GLU A 288 -2.08 -19.22 11.39
C GLU A 288 -0.90 -18.26 11.16
N LEU A 289 -1.16 -16.95 11.18
CA LEU A 289 -0.12 -15.92 11.05
C LEU A 289 0.84 -15.95 12.25
N LEU A 290 0.30 -16.01 13.48
CA LEU A 290 1.07 -16.09 14.73
C LEU A 290 1.80 -17.43 14.87
N GLU A 291 1.22 -18.54 14.43
CA GLU A 291 1.87 -19.85 14.43
C GLU A 291 3.17 -19.84 13.65
N ARG A 292 3.21 -19.14 12.51
CA ARG A 292 4.36 -19.08 11.61
C ARG A 292 5.31 -17.91 11.88
N ALA A 293 4.90 -16.95 12.70
CA ALA A 293 5.70 -15.76 13.04
C ALA A 293 7.02 -16.12 13.70
N ARG A 294 8.11 -15.64 13.09
CA ARG A 294 9.48 -15.74 13.62
C ARG A 294 9.95 -14.37 14.09
N CYS A 295 9.48 -13.95 15.26
CA CYS A 295 9.86 -12.68 15.88
C CYS A 295 9.98 -12.77 17.40
N GLN A 296 10.47 -11.69 18.02
CA GLN A 296 10.44 -11.51 19.47
C GLN A 296 9.17 -10.78 19.90
N TYR A 297 8.76 -9.77 19.12
CA TYR A 297 7.58 -8.97 19.38
C TYR A 297 6.66 -9.00 18.17
N PHE A 298 5.41 -9.41 18.39
CA PHE A 298 4.36 -9.37 17.37
C PHE A 298 3.33 -8.30 17.72
N PHE A 299 3.23 -7.27 16.89
CA PHE A 299 2.27 -6.20 17.03
C PHE A 299 1.12 -6.35 16.03
N LEU A 300 -0.11 -6.14 16.51
CA LEU A 300 -1.31 -6.11 15.68
C LEU A 300 -2.03 -4.77 15.89
N SER A 301 -2.14 -3.96 14.84
CA SER A 301 -3.08 -2.83 14.82
C SER A 301 -4.45 -3.34 14.41
N TYR A 302 -5.48 -3.02 15.20
CA TYR A 302 -6.83 -3.44 14.87
C TYR A 302 -7.90 -2.50 15.42
N ASN A 303 -8.94 -2.32 14.64
CA ASN A 303 -10.03 -1.41 14.97
C ASN A 303 -11.13 -2.08 15.81
N SER A 304 -11.79 -1.34 16.70
CA SER A 304 -12.89 -1.83 17.54
C SER A 304 -14.12 -2.35 16.77
N ASP A 305 -14.38 -1.87 15.55
CA ASP A 305 -15.47 -2.35 14.68
C ASP A 305 -15.02 -3.49 13.73
N GLY A 306 -13.85 -4.09 13.98
CA GLY A 306 -13.25 -5.08 13.10
C GLY A 306 -13.97 -6.45 13.09
N GLN A 307 -13.62 -7.28 12.10
CA GLN A 307 -14.19 -8.63 11.96
C GLN A 307 -13.91 -9.56 13.14
N ILE A 308 -12.70 -9.51 13.72
CA ILE A 308 -12.29 -10.29 14.89
C ILE A 308 -12.63 -9.49 16.17
N PRO A 309 -13.50 -10.02 17.06
CA PRO A 309 -13.79 -9.41 18.35
C PRO A 309 -12.55 -9.27 19.25
N HIS A 310 -12.54 -8.25 20.11
CA HIS A 310 -11.44 -7.99 21.05
C HIS A 310 -11.02 -9.21 21.89
N GLU A 311 -11.98 -9.87 22.53
CA GLU A 311 -11.70 -11.05 23.37
C GLU A 311 -11.18 -12.23 22.56
N GLU A 312 -11.58 -12.36 21.30
CA GLU A 312 -11.07 -13.39 20.40
C GLU A 312 -9.61 -13.11 20.03
N ILE A 313 -9.25 -11.85 19.72
CA ILE A 313 -7.84 -11.45 19.49
C ILE A 313 -6.99 -11.76 20.71
N ARG A 314 -7.44 -11.36 21.90
CA ARG A 314 -6.70 -11.61 23.16
C ARG A 314 -6.50 -13.10 23.41
N SER A 315 -7.56 -13.89 23.24
CA SER A 315 -7.52 -15.35 23.39
C SER A 315 -6.53 -16.00 22.42
N ILE A 316 -6.55 -15.59 21.14
CA ILE A 316 -5.62 -16.10 20.12
C ILE A 316 -4.18 -15.72 20.49
N MET A 317 -3.89 -14.45 20.75
CA MET A 317 -2.52 -13.96 21.00
C MET A 317 -1.92 -14.55 22.30
N ALA A 318 -2.72 -14.73 23.35
CA ALA A 318 -2.28 -15.27 24.63
C ALA A 318 -1.82 -16.73 24.57
N ARG A 319 -2.19 -17.47 23.51
CA ARG A 319 -1.69 -18.83 23.28
C ARG A 319 -0.24 -18.87 22.82
N PHE A 320 0.32 -17.74 22.36
CA PHE A 320 1.66 -17.69 21.78
C PHE A 320 2.68 -16.94 22.66
N GLY A 321 2.23 -16.07 23.57
CA GLY A 321 3.10 -15.25 24.40
C GLY A 321 2.36 -14.33 25.38
N GLU A 322 3.11 -13.57 26.19
CA GLU A 322 2.55 -12.56 27.09
C GLU A 322 1.90 -11.44 26.27
N THR A 323 0.66 -11.07 26.60
CA THR A 323 -0.09 -10.09 25.81
C THR A 323 -0.29 -8.76 26.53
N ARG A 324 -0.18 -7.67 25.78
CA ARG A 324 -0.55 -6.31 26.21
C ARG A 324 -1.35 -5.63 25.10
N TYR A 325 -2.07 -4.56 25.43
CA TYR A 325 -2.68 -3.71 24.42
C TYR A 325 -2.82 -2.27 24.90
N TRP A 326 -2.84 -1.35 23.93
CA TRP A 326 -3.10 0.07 24.13
C TRP A 326 -4.26 0.50 23.25
N GLU A 327 -4.95 1.56 23.67
CA GLU A 327 -6.12 2.09 22.99
C GLU A 327 -5.94 3.59 22.71
N VAL A 328 -6.39 4.04 21.54
CA VAL A 328 -6.47 5.46 21.21
C VAL A 328 -7.82 5.77 20.54
N PRO A 329 -8.51 6.87 20.93
CA PRO A 329 -9.72 7.30 20.25
C PRO A 329 -9.43 7.59 18.77
N TYR A 330 -10.27 7.07 17.88
CA TYR A 330 -10.12 7.21 16.45
C TYR A 330 -11.37 7.82 15.79
N LYS A 331 -11.18 8.76 14.87
CA LYS A 331 -12.30 9.44 14.21
C LYS A 331 -12.90 8.51 13.15
N ARG A 332 -14.20 8.21 13.30
CA ARG A 332 -14.95 7.45 12.28
C ARG A 332 -15.06 8.27 10.98
N TYR A 333 -14.75 7.65 9.84
CA TYR A 333 -15.01 8.25 8.54
C TYR A 333 -16.52 8.49 8.37
N LYS A 334 -16.93 9.77 8.28
CA LYS A 334 -18.35 10.16 8.18
C LYS A 334 -18.80 10.11 6.73
N SER A 335 -19.47 9.03 6.33
CA SER A 335 -20.10 8.93 5.00
C SER A 335 -21.62 9.16 5.01
N ASN A 336 -22.26 9.32 6.17
CA ASN A 336 -23.70 9.63 6.32
C ASN A 336 -24.04 10.19 7.72
N SER A 337 -25.16 10.89 7.84
CA SER A 337 -25.69 11.51 9.08
C SER A 337 -26.11 10.54 10.18
N ALA A 338 -26.26 9.23 9.87
CA ALA A 338 -26.59 8.17 10.84
C ALA A 338 -25.42 7.77 11.78
N VAL A 339 -24.25 8.40 11.63
CA VAL A 339 -23.02 8.12 12.40
C VAL A 339 -23.12 8.56 13.87
N SER A 340 -24.08 9.41 14.24
CA SER A 340 -24.16 10.02 15.58
C SER A 340 -24.55 9.08 16.73
N ARG A 341 -25.00 7.85 16.46
CA ARG A 341 -25.49 6.90 17.48
C ARG A 341 -24.54 5.74 17.82
N LYS A 342 -23.36 5.67 17.19
CA LYS A 342 -22.40 4.60 17.46
C LYS A 342 -21.36 5.05 18.50
N PRO A 343 -20.88 4.13 19.36
CA PRO A 343 -19.78 4.43 20.27
C PRO A 343 -18.57 4.96 19.49
N PRO A 344 -17.74 5.81 20.11
CA PRO A 344 -16.50 6.29 19.52
C PRO A 344 -15.67 5.09 19.07
N LEU A 345 -15.11 5.21 17.87
CA LEU A 345 -14.27 4.16 17.31
C LEU A 345 -12.93 4.20 18.03
N THR A 346 -12.39 3.05 18.42
CA THR A 346 -11.10 2.96 19.08
C THR A 346 -10.15 2.16 18.20
N GLU A 347 -8.95 2.68 18.00
CA GLU A 347 -7.86 1.88 17.44
C GLU A 347 -7.10 1.21 18.59
N ARG A 348 -6.77 -0.06 18.41
CA ARG A 348 -6.03 -0.85 19.39
C ARG A 348 -4.73 -1.33 18.79
N LEU A 349 -3.66 -1.19 19.55
CA LEU A 349 -2.39 -1.86 19.28
C LEU A 349 -2.25 -3.00 20.27
N TYR A 350 -2.22 -4.24 19.80
CA TYR A 350 -1.94 -5.42 20.61
C TYR A 350 -0.48 -5.81 20.46
N LEU A 351 0.10 -6.34 21.53
CA LEU A 351 1.41 -6.96 21.55
C LEU A 351 1.25 -8.41 22.02
N ALA A 352 1.94 -9.34 21.35
CA ALA A 352 2.34 -10.62 21.91
C ALA A 352 3.86 -10.68 22.00
N ASP A 353 4.38 -10.85 23.21
CA ASP A 353 5.80 -11.09 23.48
C ASP A 353 6.11 -12.57 23.30
N LEU A 354 6.83 -12.89 22.23
CA LEU A 354 7.14 -14.25 21.79
C LEU A 354 8.58 -14.67 22.16
N ARG A 355 9.29 -13.92 23.01
CA ARG A 355 10.69 -14.19 23.35
C ARG A 355 10.90 -15.58 23.96
N GLU A 356 10.05 -15.98 24.91
CA GLU A 356 10.12 -17.31 25.54
C GLU A 356 9.86 -18.43 24.52
N ARG A 357 8.84 -18.26 23.68
CA ARG A 357 8.51 -19.21 22.60
C ARG A 357 9.66 -19.36 21.61
N ARG A 358 10.29 -18.25 21.23
CA ARG A 358 11.47 -18.25 20.35
C ARG A 358 12.66 -18.94 21.00
N ALA A 359 12.89 -18.71 22.29
CA ALA A 359 13.94 -19.39 23.05
C ALA A 359 13.71 -20.92 23.14
N ALA A 360 12.46 -21.37 23.26
CA ALA A 360 12.11 -22.79 23.23
C ALA A 360 12.39 -23.41 21.84
N LEU A 361 11.92 -22.77 20.76
CA LEU A 361 12.13 -23.26 19.38
C LEU A 361 13.61 -23.35 18.98
N THR A 362 14.45 -22.43 19.48
CA THR A 362 15.90 -22.45 19.22
C THR A 362 16.63 -23.53 20.00
N ARG A 363 16.13 -23.93 21.18
CA ARG A 363 16.67 -25.05 21.96
C ARG A 363 16.33 -26.40 21.32
N ASP A 364 15.10 -26.58 20.85
CA ASP A 364 14.65 -27.84 20.25
C ASP A 364 15.19 -28.05 18.82
N GLY A 365 15.43 -26.98 18.06
CA GLY A 365 16.01 -27.05 16.71
C GLY A 365 17.51 -27.30 16.64
N GLY A 366 18.22 -27.29 17.79
CA GLY A 366 19.66 -27.57 17.89
C GLY A 366 20.01 -29.02 18.24
N ALA A 367 19.02 -29.93 18.29
CA ALA A 367 19.18 -31.32 18.71
C ALA A 367 19.18 -32.34 17.55
N HIS A 368 19.41 -31.91 16.31
CA HIS A 368 19.49 -32.81 15.15
C HIS A 368 20.77 -32.61 14.34
#